data_AF-A0A916E954-F1
#
_entry.id   AF-A0A916E954-F1
#
_cell.length_a   1.000
_cell.length_b   1.000
_cell.length_c   1.000
_cell.angle_alpha   90.00
_cell.angle_beta   90.00
_cell.angle_gamma   90.00
#
_symmetry.space_group_name_H-M   'P 1'
#
loop_
_entity.id
_entity.type
_entity.pdbx_description
1 polymer ?
#
loop_
_entity_poly.entity_id
_entity_poly.type
_entity_poly.pdbx_seq_one_letter_code
_entity_poly.pdbx_strand_id
1 'polypeptide(L)'
;MSKGHFTPGKLVAIGNLVPELHYGPFSRDWWYYSDSQIQDSNTYAIPIRLGFQVALKFNQKHFIIRIVRNLENPNTPGFICEGEGINSGVCFSSSAAINTIYGRVFGNKNKTKYPGATMLGFHDSYMIQQMLNDVDFRPFTICLYNITIFIASIPDNNNYEGFAASFTYKYKQKQSVIWQKIEGGLFSISIFQNGEMVKQFQDITASSVWNQTQLLRNCDGIDLFGINHPLVQFKFKERYERLFSKTCTLDDWNNKRIMQYMFKLYLKKHVPGDDELWYRILNRWYNQKSTIIEIKSFIRDFYNDNHEINMRELRAWRVMLEAIGCKNITPFERDVSDMEFWSRAKDPKGDIETISNLFSNGFLNTTLNSTIRNDEFENCKDTANVFWYSLCESLDANPNGSSGKIRILSIVAENFTYEELMKNLQV
;
A
#
# COMPACT_ATOMS: atom_id res chain seq x y z
N MET A 1 33.44 -12.88 -31.79
CA MET A 1 33.57 -12.91 -30.31
C MET A 1 32.95 -14.20 -29.83
N SER A 2 33.76 -15.14 -29.33
CA SER A 2 33.28 -16.46 -28.88
C SER A 2 32.28 -16.28 -27.75
N LYS A 3 31.02 -16.67 -27.99
CA LYS A 3 29.98 -16.80 -26.98
C LYS A 3 30.35 -17.97 -26.06
N GLY A 4 31.31 -17.77 -25.16
CA GLY A 4 31.48 -18.65 -24.02
C GLY A 4 30.22 -18.51 -23.17
N HIS A 5 29.40 -19.54 -23.10
CA HIS A 5 28.30 -19.60 -22.13
C HIS A 5 28.92 -19.75 -20.74
N PHE A 6 29.22 -18.61 -20.10
CA PHE A 6 29.59 -18.59 -18.70
C PHE A 6 28.33 -18.80 -17.87
N THR A 7 28.34 -19.83 -17.04
CA THR A 7 27.29 -20.05 -16.04
C THR A 7 27.55 -19.14 -14.84
N PRO A 8 26.50 -18.51 -14.28
CA PRO A 8 26.63 -17.77 -13.02
C PRO A 8 27.07 -18.73 -11.93
N GLY A 9 27.74 -18.21 -10.90
CA GLY A 9 28.04 -19.00 -9.73
C GLY A 9 26.80 -19.33 -8.90
N LYS A 10 26.97 -20.11 -7.84
CA LYS A 10 25.89 -20.47 -6.91
C LYS A 10 25.82 -19.47 -5.76
N LEU A 11 24.63 -18.98 -5.43
CA LEU A 11 24.42 -18.07 -4.30
C LEU A 11 24.87 -18.72 -3.00
N VAL A 12 25.63 -17.97 -2.19
CA VAL A 12 26.07 -18.38 -0.84
C VAL A 12 25.42 -17.50 0.21
N ALA A 13 25.40 -16.18 0.00
CA ALA A 13 24.78 -15.22 0.89
C ALA A 13 24.20 -14.03 0.09
N ILE A 14 23.01 -13.57 0.47
CA ILE A 14 22.31 -12.44 -0.18
C ILE A 14 22.95 -11.10 0.21
N GLY A 15 23.58 -11.02 1.38
CA GLY A 15 24.09 -9.74 1.90
C GLY A 15 22.98 -8.75 2.24
N ASN A 16 23.39 -7.52 2.55
CA ASN A 16 22.54 -6.49 3.14
C ASN A 16 22.33 -5.31 2.21
N LEU A 17 21.10 -4.79 2.20
CA LEU A 17 20.75 -3.49 1.66
C LEU A 17 21.02 -2.43 2.74
N VAL A 18 22.15 -1.73 2.64
CA VAL A 18 22.53 -0.68 3.60
C VAL A 18 22.01 0.67 3.11
N PRO A 19 21.11 1.36 3.85
CA PRO A 19 20.48 2.59 3.37
C PRO A 19 21.46 3.68 2.94
N GLU A 20 22.51 3.91 3.72
CA GLU A 20 23.56 4.90 3.43
C GLU A 20 24.27 4.65 2.09
N LEU A 21 24.47 3.38 1.73
CA LEU A 21 25.16 2.98 0.51
C LEU A 21 24.22 2.94 -0.69
N HIS A 22 22.98 2.50 -0.51
CA HIS A 22 22.05 2.25 -1.61
C HIS A 22 21.13 3.44 -1.90
N TYR A 23 20.98 4.38 -0.98
CA TYR A 23 20.09 5.54 -1.11
C TYR A 23 20.73 6.86 -0.66
N GLY A 24 22.05 6.88 -0.41
CA GLY A 24 22.82 8.08 -0.07
C GLY A 24 23.46 8.79 -1.26
N PRO A 25 24.32 9.81 -1.03
CA PRO A 25 24.92 10.64 -2.08
C PRO A 25 25.68 9.88 -3.17
N PHE A 26 26.31 8.77 -2.80
CA PHE A 26 27.12 7.94 -3.71
C PHE A 26 26.42 6.68 -4.17
N SER A 27 25.09 6.60 -3.98
CA SER A 27 24.36 5.37 -4.25
C SER A 27 24.44 4.90 -5.69
N ARG A 28 24.70 5.78 -6.66
CA ARG A 28 24.86 5.41 -8.06
C ARG A 28 25.82 4.23 -8.27
N ASP A 29 26.89 4.16 -7.49
CA ASP A 29 27.92 3.10 -7.61
C ASP A 29 27.51 1.77 -6.94
N TRP A 30 26.43 1.78 -6.15
CA TRP A 30 25.86 0.61 -5.46
C TRP A 30 24.67 -0.01 -6.20
N TRP A 31 24.41 0.44 -7.44
CA TRP A 31 23.39 -0.14 -8.31
C TRP A 31 23.98 -0.51 -9.68
N TYR A 32 23.76 -1.75 -10.09
CA TYR A 32 24.15 -2.27 -11.39
C TYR A 32 23.05 -2.00 -12.43
N TYR A 33 23.48 -1.62 -13.64
CA TYR A 33 22.62 -1.35 -14.79
C TYR A 33 23.10 -2.23 -15.96
N SER A 34 22.19 -3.01 -16.54
CA SER A 34 22.52 -3.91 -17.64
C SER A 34 22.51 -3.19 -18.98
N ASP A 35 23.56 -3.38 -19.78
CA ASP A 35 23.69 -2.78 -21.12
C ASP A 35 22.59 -3.22 -22.10
N SER A 36 22.08 -4.46 -21.97
CA SER A 36 21.00 -4.98 -22.82
C SER A 36 19.61 -4.41 -22.49
N GLN A 37 19.50 -3.61 -21.42
CA GLN A 37 18.27 -2.95 -20.98
C GLN A 37 18.30 -1.44 -21.24
N ILE A 38 19.33 -0.92 -21.92
CA ILE A 38 19.50 0.50 -22.23
C ILE A 38 18.52 0.98 -23.33
N GLN A 39 17.90 0.06 -24.08
CA GLN A 39 16.97 0.40 -25.17
C GLN A 39 15.53 0.68 -24.70
N ASP A 40 15.16 0.26 -23.49
CA ASP A 40 13.86 0.56 -22.89
C ASP A 40 14.04 1.58 -21.76
N SER A 41 13.17 2.59 -21.73
CA SER A 41 13.11 3.65 -20.71
C SER A 41 12.85 3.15 -19.27
N ASN A 42 12.71 1.83 -19.09
CA ASN A 42 12.61 1.13 -17.82
C ASN A 42 13.91 0.42 -17.47
N THR A 43 15.02 1.16 -17.37
CA THR A 43 16.29 0.56 -16.93
C THR A 43 16.16 0.08 -15.48
N TYR A 44 16.23 -1.23 -15.28
CA TYR A 44 15.94 -1.88 -14.01
C TYR A 44 17.22 -2.00 -13.18
N ALA A 45 17.46 -1.02 -12.30
CA ALA A 45 18.61 -1.02 -11.39
C ALA A 45 18.60 -2.24 -10.45
N ILE A 46 19.72 -2.97 -10.37
CA ILE A 46 19.90 -4.15 -9.49
C ILE A 46 20.85 -3.75 -8.36
N PRO A 47 20.50 -3.95 -7.07
CA PRO A 47 21.35 -3.50 -5.97
C PRO A 47 22.60 -4.37 -5.86
N ILE A 48 23.73 -3.73 -5.56
CA ILE A 48 25.02 -4.37 -5.29
C ILE A 48 25.13 -4.56 -3.77
N ARG A 49 24.49 -5.60 -3.22
CA ARG A 49 24.37 -5.78 -1.77
C ARG A 49 25.71 -5.99 -1.07
N LEU A 50 25.89 -5.30 0.05
CA LEU A 50 27.09 -5.46 0.88
C LEU A 50 27.10 -6.85 1.53
N GLY A 51 28.18 -7.60 1.35
CA GLY A 51 28.29 -8.97 1.85
C GLY A 51 27.64 -10.02 0.95
N PHE A 52 27.13 -9.65 -0.24
CA PHE A 52 26.67 -10.63 -1.23
C PHE A 52 27.80 -11.58 -1.61
N GLN A 53 27.52 -12.88 -1.64
CA GLN A 53 28.51 -13.93 -1.89
C GLN A 53 28.03 -14.95 -2.92
N VAL A 54 28.94 -15.31 -3.82
CA VAL A 54 28.71 -16.31 -4.85
C VAL A 54 29.88 -17.29 -4.89
N ALA A 55 29.55 -18.58 -4.90
CA ALA A 55 30.49 -19.67 -5.10
C ALA A 55 30.72 -19.89 -6.60
N LEU A 56 31.97 -19.88 -7.03
CA LEU A 56 32.42 -20.10 -8.39
C LEU A 56 33.17 -21.43 -8.45
N LYS A 57 33.08 -22.12 -9.59
CA LYS A 57 33.84 -23.36 -9.85
C LYS A 57 34.67 -23.19 -11.10
N PHE A 58 35.99 -23.22 -10.95
CA PHE A 58 36.94 -23.15 -12.06
C PHE A 58 37.82 -24.39 -12.05
N ASN A 59 37.90 -25.11 -13.16
CA ASN A 59 38.74 -26.32 -13.30
C ASN A 59 38.63 -27.27 -12.07
N GLN A 60 37.39 -27.54 -11.66
CA GLN A 60 37.02 -28.37 -10.49
C GLN A 60 37.37 -27.80 -9.10
N LYS A 61 38.04 -26.65 -9.01
CA LYS A 61 38.35 -25.94 -7.76
C LYS A 61 37.25 -24.93 -7.41
N HIS A 62 37.02 -24.72 -6.12
CA HIS A 62 35.98 -23.85 -5.60
C HIS A 62 36.55 -22.50 -5.15
N PHE A 63 35.83 -21.44 -5.47
CA PHE A 63 36.17 -20.06 -5.14
C PHE A 63 34.94 -19.37 -4.61
N ILE A 64 35.11 -18.33 -3.80
CA ILE A 64 34.04 -17.48 -3.31
C ILE A 64 34.39 -16.05 -3.67
N ILE A 65 33.48 -15.37 -4.36
CA ILE A 65 33.53 -13.92 -4.51
C ILE A 65 32.57 -13.28 -3.51
N ARG A 66 33.02 -12.22 -2.84
CA ARG A 66 32.27 -11.44 -1.87
C ARG A 66 32.34 -9.95 -2.21
N ILE A 67 31.21 -9.26 -2.03
CA ILE A 67 31.13 -7.80 -2.08
C ILE A 67 31.42 -7.23 -0.68
N VAL A 68 32.32 -6.27 -0.60
CA VAL A 68 32.79 -5.65 0.65
C VAL A 68 32.80 -4.12 0.53
N ARG A 69 32.96 -3.40 1.65
CA ARG A 69 33.30 -1.97 1.59
C ARG A 69 34.74 -1.84 1.12
N ASN A 70 34.98 -0.96 0.16
CA ASN A 70 36.34 -0.64 -0.25
C ASN A 70 36.96 0.34 0.77
N LEU A 71 38.07 -0.05 1.40
CA LEU A 71 38.74 0.79 2.40
C LEU A 71 39.40 2.04 1.79
N GLU A 72 39.84 1.97 0.54
CA GLU A 72 40.44 3.10 -0.17
C GLU A 72 39.38 4.10 -0.66
N ASN A 73 38.18 3.61 -1.00
CA ASN A 73 37.05 4.45 -1.39
C ASN A 73 35.73 3.86 -0.86
N PRO A 74 35.32 4.19 0.38
CA PRO A 74 34.14 3.64 1.04
C PRO A 74 32.82 3.85 0.29
N ASN A 75 32.79 4.82 -0.62
CA ASN A 75 31.62 5.17 -1.41
C ASN A 75 31.38 4.21 -2.58
N THR A 76 32.35 3.36 -2.90
CA THR A 76 32.27 2.39 -4.00
C THR A 76 32.34 0.96 -3.49
N PRO A 77 31.66 0.00 -4.15
CA PRO A 77 31.76 -1.40 -3.77
C PRO A 77 33.18 -1.93 -4.03
N GLY A 78 33.68 -2.70 -3.08
CA GLY A 78 34.89 -3.50 -3.21
C GLY A 78 34.53 -4.96 -3.47
N PHE A 79 35.41 -5.68 -4.18
CA PHE A 79 35.23 -7.08 -4.51
C PHE A 79 36.46 -7.89 -4.09
N ILE A 80 36.24 -8.98 -3.36
CA ILE A 80 37.29 -9.93 -3.00
C ILE A 80 36.89 -11.29 -3.53
N CYS A 81 37.80 -11.95 -4.25
CA CYS A 81 37.68 -13.36 -4.62
C CYS A 81 38.69 -14.16 -3.79
N GLU A 82 38.28 -15.30 -3.27
CA GLU A 82 39.07 -16.17 -2.40
C GLU A 82 38.97 -17.62 -2.89
N GLY A 83 40.06 -18.37 -2.82
CA GLY A 83 40.08 -19.81 -3.12
C GLY A 83 41.50 -20.35 -3.08
N GLU A 84 41.63 -21.66 -2.81
CA GLU A 84 42.93 -22.34 -2.67
C GLU A 84 43.86 -21.69 -1.63
N GLY A 85 43.31 -21.13 -0.54
CA GLY A 85 44.08 -20.51 0.54
C GLY A 85 44.66 -19.12 0.22
N ILE A 86 44.30 -18.52 -0.92
CA ILE A 86 44.72 -17.17 -1.31
C ILE A 86 43.50 -16.28 -1.63
N ASN A 87 43.71 -14.96 -1.64
CA ASN A 87 42.69 -13.96 -2.02
C ASN A 87 43.20 -12.98 -3.08
N SER A 88 42.31 -12.26 -3.77
CA SER A 88 42.65 -11.25 -4.77
C SER A 88 43.19 -9.94 -4.18
N GLY A 89 43.04 -9.71 -2.88
CA GLY A 89 42.90 -8.38 -2.31
C GLY A 89 41.57 -7.73 -2.70
N VAL A 90 41.29 -6.53 -2.17
CA VAL A 90 40.12 -5.74 -2.55
C VAL A 90 40.35 -5.14 -3.93
N CYS A 91 39.44 -5.42 -4.86
CA CYS A 91 39.46 -4.88 -6.22
C CYS A 91 38.25 -3.98 -6.48
N PHE A 92 38.38 -3.02 -7.40
CA PHE A 92 37.31 -2.10 -7.81
C PHE A 92 36.23 -2.76 -8.70
N SER A 93 36.44 -3.98 -9.17
CA SER A 93 35.43 -4.72 -9.94
C SER A 93 35.47 -6.21 -9.67
N SER A 94 34.32 -6.86 -9.82
CA SER A 94 34.19 -8.32 -9.71
C SER A 94 35.04 -9.05 -10.75
N SER A 95 35.11 -8.53 -11.98
CA SER A 95 36.00 -9.07 -13.03
C SER A 95 37.46 -9.04 -12.60
N ALA A 96 37.93 -7.93 -12.02
CA ALA A 96 39.31 -7.82 -11.56
C ALA A 96 39.61 -8.81 -10.41
N ALA A 97 38.70 -8.95 -9.44
CA ALA A 97 38.85 -9.89 -8.33
C ALA A 97 38.95 -11.34 -8.83
N ILE A 98 38.02 -11.76 -9.69
CA ILE A 98 37.96 -13.14 -10.23
C ILE A 98 39.20 -13.46 -11.06
N ASN A 99 39.55 -12.58 -12.01
CA ASN A 99 40.66 -12.86 -12.91
C ASN A 99 42.02 -12.77 -12.21
N THR A 100 42.15 -11.93 -11.17
CA THR A 100 43.36 -11.90 -10.32
C THR A 100 43.58 -13.24 -9.63
N ILE A 101 42.53 -13.80 -8.99
CA ILE A 101 42.64 -15.10 -8.34
C ILE A 101 42.86 -16.22 -9.35
N TYR A 102 42.13 -16.21 -10.46
CA TYR A 102 42.28 -17.21 -11.50
C TYR A 102 43.73 -17.24 -12.03
N GLY A 103 44.32 -16.08 -12.30
CA GLY A 103 45.71 -15.97 -12.74
C GLY A 103 46.73 -16.44 -11.68
N ARG A 104 46.49 -16.17 -10.39
CA ARG A 104 47.35 -16.63 -9.28
C ARG A 104 47.31 -18.15 -9.10
N VAL A 105 46.14 -18.79 -9.26
CA VAL A 105 45.99 -20.24 -9.05
C VAL A 105 46.38 -21.06 -10.27
N PHE A 106 46.01 -20.63 -11.48
CA PHE A 106 46.20 -21.43 -12.71
C PHE A 106 47.33 -20.92 -13.61
N GLY A 107 47.97 -19.80 -13.25
CA GLY A 107 48.99 -19.13 -14.04
C GLY A 107 48.40 -18.30 -15.20
N ASN A 108 49.08 -17.22 -15.55
CA ASN A 108 48.67 -16.29 -16.63
C ASN A 108 48.83 -16.87 -18.06
N LYS A 109 49.01 -18.18 -18.20
CA LYS A 109 49.18 -18.85 -19.50
C LYS A 109 47.86 -18.92 -20.29
N ASN A 110 46.72 -18.92 -19.60
CA ASN A 110 45.40 -18.96 -20.22
C ASN A 110 44.85 -17.53 -20.45
N LYS A 111 44.49 -17.20 -21.69
CA LYS A 111 43.90 -15.90 -22.07
C LYS A 111 42.42 -15.74 -21.67
N THR A 112 41.84 -16.73 -21.00
CA THR A 112 40.43 -16.71 -20.59
C THR A 112 40.20 -15.62 -19.56
N LYS A 113 39.31 -14.68 -19.86
CA LYS A 113 38.85 -13.66 -18.91
C LYS A 113 37.40 -13.93 -18.56
N TYR A 114 37.11 -13.99 -17.27
CA TYR A 114 35.76 -14.20 -16.74
C TYR A 114 35.05 -12.86 -16.53
N PRO A 115 33.85 -12.67 -17.09
CA PRO A 115 33.06 -11.46 -16.90
C PRO A 115 32.38 -11.47 -15.53
N GLY A 116 32.85 -10.63 -14.60
CA GLY A 116 32.41 -10.68 -13.20
C GLY A 116 30.93 -10.40 -12.98
N ALA A 117 30.29 -9.55 -13.79
CA ALA A 117 28.85 -9.32 -13.71
C ALA A 117 28.05 -10.60 -14.01
N THR A 118 28.42 -11.33 -15.06
CA THR A 118 27.84 -12.62 -15.40
C THR A 118 28.12 -13.67 -14.32
N MET A 119 29.36 -13.74 -13.83
CA MET A 119 29.73 -14.70 -12.78
C MET A 119 28.96 -14.45 -11.46
N LEU A 120 28.64 -13.20 -11.14
CA LEU A 120 27.82 -12.82 -9.98
C LEU A 120 26.31 -12.99 -10.19
N GLY A 121 25.86 -13.32 -11.41
CA GLY A 121 24.44 -13.54 -11.70
C GLY A 121 23.63 -12.28 -12.02
N PHE A 122 24.26 -11.15 -12.38
CA PHE A 122 23.53 -9.94 -12.78
C PHE A 122 22.75 -10.05 -14.10
N HIS A 123 22.85 -11.20 -14.78
CA HIS A 123 22.06 -11.55 -15.96
C HIS A 123 21.23 -12.83 -15.76
N ASP A 124 21.19 -13.36 -14.54
CA ASP A 124 20.45 -14.57 -14.18
C ASP A 124 19.18 -14.18 -13.42
N SER A 125 18.02 -14.64 -13.89
CA SER A 125 16.72 -14.20 -13.36
C SER A 125 16.53 -14.58 -11.89
N TYR A 126 16.98 -15.78 -11.49
CA TYR A 126 16.89 -16.24 -10.11
C TYR A 126 17.77 -15.38 -9.20
N MET A 127 19.03 -15.14 -9.57
CA MET A 127 19.94 -14.28 -8.80
C MET A 127 19.41 -12.85 -8.67
N ILE A 128 18.89 -12.28 -9.75
CA ILE A 128 18.30 -10.94 -9.74
C ILE A 128 17.12 -10.89 -8.75
N GLN A 129 16.24 -11.90 -8.74
CA GLN A 129 15.15 -11.95 -7.76
C GLN A 129 15.66 -11.99 -6.31
N GLN A 130 16.72 -12.75 -6.04
CA GLN A 130 17.32 -12.79 -4.70
C GLN A 130 17.93 -11.44 -4.30
N MET A 131 18.59 -10.73 -5.24
CA MET A 131 19.12 -9.38 -4.99
C MET A 131 18.02 -8.34 -4.80
N LEU A 132 16.84 -8.54 -5.38
CA LEU A 132 15.70 -7.64 -5.26
C LEU A 132 14.81 -7.91 -4.04
N ASN A 133 15.09 -8.94 -3.24
CA ASN A 133 14.32 -9.24 -2.04
C ASN A 133 14.35 -8.08 -1.03
N ASP A 134 13.24 -7.64 -0.45
CA ASP A 134 13.18 -6.48 0.47
C ASP A 134 13.64 -5.14 -0.14
N VAL A 135 13.55 -4.96 -1.47
CA VAL A 135 13.83 -3.69 -2.15
C VAL A 135 12.55 -2.91 -2.39
N ASP A 136 12.30 -1.88 -1.59
CA ASP A 136 11.09 -1.05 -1.67
C ASP A 136 11.11 -0.05 -2.83
N PHE A 137 12.28 0.46 -3.18
CA PHE A 137 12.47 1.44 -4.25
C PHE A 137 13.70 1.11 -5.07
N ARG A 138 13.56 1.18 -6.40
CA ARG A 138 14.63 0.98 -7.36
C ARG A 138 14.99 2.32 -7.99
N PRO A 139 16.20 2.84 -7.75
CA PRO A 139 16.67 4.07 -8.36
C PRO A 139 16.72 3.99 -9.88
N PHE A 140 16.55 5.14 -10.52
CA PHE A 140 16.61 5.26 -11.97
C PHE A 140 17.25 6.59 -12.35
N THR A 141 17.58 6.74 -13.62
CA THR A 141 18.22 7.95 -14.14
C THR A 141 17.29 8.70 -15.07
N ILE A 142 17.34 10.03 -15.00
CA ILE A 142 16.73 10.94 -15.97
C ILE A 142 17.85 11.78 -16.60
N CYS A 143 17.58 12.33 -17.78
CA CYS A 143 18.52 13.22 -18.48
C CYS A 143 17.87 14.59 -18.67
N LEU A 144 18.48 15.64 -18.12
CA LEU A 144 18.04 17.03 -18.25
C LEU A 144 19.26 17.91 -18.51
N TYR A 145 19.19 18.81 -19.49
CA TYR A 145 20.29 19.74 -19.81
C TYR A 145 21.65 19.05 -20.04
N ASN A 146 21.67 17.86 -20.65
CA ASN A 146 22.86 16.99 -20.80
C ASN A 146 23.50 16.53 -19.47
N ILE A 147 22.74 16.59 -18.37
CA ILE A 147 23.10 16.06 -17.07
C ILE A 147 22.29 14.80 -16.82
N THR A 148 22.98 13.69 -16.55
CA THR A 148 22.34 12.47 -16.05
C THR A 148 22.11 12.59 -14.55
N ILE A 149 20.86 12.72 -14.15
CA ILE A 149 20.44 12.81 -12.75
C ILE A 149 19.97 11.44 -12.29
N PHE A 150 20.55 10.94 -11.21
CA PHE A 150 20.17 9.70 -10.55
C PHE A 150 19.16 9.99 -9.45
N ILE A 151 17.96 9.42 -9.56
CA ILE A 151 16.89 9.56 -8.59
C ILE A 151 17.04 8.44 -7.56
N ALA A 152 17.51 8.80 -6.37
CA ALA A 152 17.81 7.87 -5.30
C ALA A 152 16.58 7.49 -4.48
N SER A 153 15.64 8.42 -4.30
CA SER A 153 14.39 8.16 -3.59
C SER A 153 13.25 9.04 -4.07
N ILE A 154 12.04 8.47 -4.02
CA ILE A 154 10.77 9.12 -4.30
C ILE A 154 9.86 8.81 -3.11
N PRO A 155 9.28 9.83 -2.45
CA PRO A 155 8.44 9.61 -1.29
C PRO A 155 7.02 9.19 -1.63
N ASP A 156 6.34 8.69 -0.61
CA ASP A 156 4.97 8.17 -0.64
C ASP A 156 3.90 9.27 -0.45
N ASN A 157 4.33 10.53 -0.37
CA ASN A 157 3.52 11.68 0.02
C ASN A 157 3.45 12.72 -1.10
N ASN A 158 2.42 13.58 -1.03
CA ASN A 158 2.17 14.62 -2.04
C ASN A 158 3.04 15.88 -1.87
N ASN A 159 3.86 15.96 -0.82
CA ASN A 159 4.67 17.12 -0.50
C ASN A 159 6.16 16.94 -0.82
N TYR A 160 6.53 15.88 -1.57
CA TYR A 160 7.90 15.58 -1.98
C TYR A 160 8.90 15.38 -0.83
N GLU A 161 8.40 15.21 0.39
CA GLU A 161 9.19 15.07 1.62
C GLU A 161 9.87 13.69 1.65
N GLY A 162 11.20 13.67 1.58
CA GLY A 162 11.99 12.45 1.42
C GLY A 162 12.47 12.19 -0.01
N PHE A 163 12.24 13.10 -0.96
CA PHE A 163 12.82 13.02 -2.29
C PHE A 163 14.34 13.26 -2.25
N ALA A 164 15.10 12.45 -2.98
CA ALA A 164 16.53 12.67 -3.13
C ALA A 164 17.07 12.26 -4.50
N ALA A 165 18.04 13.04 -4.99
CA ALA A 165 18.68 12.83 -6.27
C ALA A 165 20.17 13.22 -6.23
N SER A 166 20.99 12.57 -7.04
CA SER A 166 22.41 12.85 -7.18
C SER A 166 22.81 13.03 -8.64
N PHE A 167 23.79 13.88 -8.92
CA PHE A 167 24.50 13.86 -10.19
C PHE A 167 25.92 14.40 -10.03
N THR A 168 26.76 14.16 -11.02
CA THR A 168 28.17 14.59 -10.97
C THR A 168 28.37 15.85 -11.79
N TYR A 169 28.99 16.87 -11.19
CA TYR A 169 29.28 18.14 -11.85
C TYR A 169 30.57 18.77 -11.32
N LYS A 170 31.16 19.69 -12.08
CA LYS A 170 32.38 20.40 -11.64
C LYS A 170 32.03 21.54 -10.68
N TYR A 171 32.54 21.46 -9.46
CA TYR A 171 32.50 22.55 -8.48
C TYR A 171 33.93 23.02 -8.17
N LYS A 172 34.20 24.33 -8.33
CA LYS A 172 35.55 24.89 -8.19
C LYS A 172 36.61 24.09 -8.99
N GLN A 173 36.29 23.77 -10.25
CA GLN A 173 37.11 22.99 -11.19
C GLN A 173 37.40 21.52 -10.80
N LYS A 174 36.87 21.02 -9.67
CA LYS A 174 36.99 19.61 -9.26
C LYS A 174 35.69 18.86 -9.52
N GLN A 175 35.81 17.62 -9.98
CA GLN A 175 34.65 16.73 -10.13
C GLN A 175 34.04 16.50 -8.75
N SER A 176 32.74 16.74 -8.63
CA SER A 176 32.01 16.69 -7.37
C SER A 176 30.68 15.98 -7.55
N VAL A 177 30.20 15.34 -6.49
CA VAL A 177 28.83 14.81 -6.45
C VAL A 177 27.93 15.88 -5.85
N ILE A 178 26.93 16.29 -6.62
CA ILE A 178 25.85 17.15 -6.18
C ILE A 178 24.73 16.26 -5.67
N TRP A 179 24.41 16.36 -4.39
CA TRP A 179 23.31 15.67 -3.73
C TRP A 179 22.20 16.66 -3.43
N GLN A 180 20.99 16.34 -3.86
CA GLN A 180 19.80 17.15 -3.66
C GLN A 180 18.81 16.35 -2.82
N LYS A 181 18.26 16.97 -1.77
CA LYS A 181 17.31 16.31 -0.88
C LYS A 181 16.25 17.29 -0.38
N ILE A 182 15.01 16.81 -0.28
CA ILE A 182 13.90 17.53 0.34
C ILE A 182 13.60 16.87 1.68
N GLU A 183 13.71 17.65 2.76
CA GLU A 183 13.46 17.17 4.13
C GLU A 183 13.03 18.34 5.02
N GLY A 184 12.04 18.12 5.88
CA GLY A 184 11.44 19.14 6.74
C GLY A 184 10.83 20.31 5.97
N GLY A 185 10.36 20.09 4.73
CA GLY A 185 9.91 21.17 3.83
C GLY A 185 11.03 22.08 3.30
N LEU A 186 12.30 21.73 3.53
CA LEU A 186 13.47 22.45 3.02
C LEU A 186 14.10 21.71 1.85
N PHE A 187 14.50 22.47 0.84
CA PHE A 187 15.30 22.01 -0.29
C PHE A 187 16.77 22.19 0.07
N SER A 188 17.54 21.11 -0.02
CA SER A 188 18.97 21.12 0.30
C SER A 188 19.81 20.66 -0.88
N ILE A 189 20.95 21.31 -1.06
CA ILE A 189 21.99 20.91 -2.01
C ILE A 189 23.29 20.73 -1.23
N SER A 190 23.82 19.52 -1.24
CA SER A 190 25.09 19.15 -0.61
C SER A 190 26.09 18.78 -1.69
N ILE A 191 27.30 19.34 -1.63
CA ILE A 191 28.36 19.10 -2.60
C ILE A 191 29.43 18.25 -1.93
N PHE A 192 29.77 17.14 -2.55
CA PHE A 192 30.79 16.21 -2.06
C PHE A 192 32.00 16.14 -2.98
N GLN A 193 33.20 16.09 -2.38
CA GLN A 193 34.48 15.86 -3.05
C GLN A 193 35.25 14.80 -2.28
N ASN A 194 35.82 13.80 -2.97
CA ASN A 194 36.57 12.70 -2.35
C ASN A 194 35.82 11.99 -1.20
N GLY A 195 34.49 11.92 -1.27
CA GLY A 195 33.67 11.29 -0.23
C GLY A 195 33.22 12.21 0.90
N GLU A 196 33.76 13.43 0.99
CA GLU A 196 33.46 14.36 2.08
C GLU A 196 32.58 15.52 1.59
N MET A 197 31.66 15.95 2.45
CA MET A 197 30.82 17.10 2.17
C MET A 197 31.63 18.39 2.30
N VAL A 198 31.78 19.14 1.21
CA VAL A 198 32.56 20.38 1.18
C VAL A 198 31.70 21.65 1.28
N LYS A 199 30.41 21.55 0.95
CA LYS A 199 29.48 22.67 1.04
C LYS A 199 28.04 22.17 1.11
N GLN A 200 27.20 22.90 1.81
CA GLN A 200 25.75 22.69 1.85
C GLN A 200 25.03 24.03 1.69
N PHE A 201 23.89 23.99 1.00
CA PHE A 201 22.95 25.08 0.82
C PHE A 201 21.56 24.58 1.18
N GLN A 202 20.73 25.45 1.74
CA GLN A 202 19.35 25.14 2.10
C GLN A 202 18.46 26.35 1.86
N ASP A 203 17.24 26.10 1.42
CA ASP A 203 16.20 27.11 1.23
C ASP A 203 14.80 26.46 1.25
N ILE A 204 13.74 27.26 1.21
CA ILE A 204 12.35 26.80 1.17
C ILE A 204 11.88 26.46 -0.25
N THR A 205 12.65 26.82 -1.29
CA THR A 205 12.32 26.44 -2.69
C THR A 205 13.55 25.92 -3.45
N ALA A 206 13.29 25.06 -4.44
CA ALA A 206 14.32 24.52 -5.34
C ALA A 206 15.09 25.62 -6.09
N SER A 207 14.39 26.62 -6.62
CA SER A 207 15.01 27.72 -7.38
C SER A 207 15.87 28.61 -6.49
N SER A 208 15.42 28.92 -5.27
CA SER A 208 16.21 29.72 -4.33
C SER A 208 17.50 29.01 -3.93
N VAL A 209 17.43 27.71 -3.54
CA VAL A 209 18.64 26.97 -3.15
C VAL A 209 19.62 26.82 -4.32
N TRP A 210 19.14 26.62 -5.55
CA TRP A 210 20.00 26.56 -6.74
C TRP A 210 20.68 27.91 -7.04
N ASN A 211 19.95 29.02 -6.91
CA ASN A 211 20.51 30.36 -7.07
C ASN A 211 21.66 30.63 -6.08
N GLN A 212 21.56 30.13 -4.84
CA GLN A 212 22.65 30.26 -3.86
C GLN A 212 23.95 29.54 -4.30
N THR A 213 23.84 28.43 -5.04
CA THR A 213 25.02 27.68 -5.48
C THR A 213 25.86 28.43 -6.51
N GLN A 214 25.23 29.35 -7.26
CA GLN A 214 25.82 30.05 -8.40
C GLN A 214 26.31 29.11 -9.53
N LEU A 215 25.90 27.84 -9.50
CA LEU A 215 26.16 26.83 -10.54
C LEU A 215 24.97 26.75 -11.48
N LEU A 216 25.20 26.26 -12.71
CA LEU A 216 24.14 25.91 -13.66
C LEU A 216 23.08 27.03 -13.84
N ARG A 217 23.51 28.30 -13.84
CA ARG A 217 22.62 29.48 -13.86
C ARG A 217 21.66 29.55 -15.05
N ASN A 218 21.91 28.78 -16.10
CA ASN A 218 21.08 28.73 -17.30
C ASN A 218 19.99 27.66 -17.23
N CYS A 219 19.95 26.87 -16.15
CA CYS A 219 18.98 25.81 -15.93
C CYS A 219 17.97 26.25 -14.89
N ASP A 220 16.71 25.81 -15.03
CA ASP A 220 15.72 26.01 -14.00
C ASP A 220 16.01 25.13 -12.77
N GLY A 221 15.93 25.72 -11.57
CA GLY A 221 16.25 25.02 -10.32
C GLY A 221 15.27 23.90 -9.98
N ILE A 222 14.01 24.00 -10.37
CA ILE A 222 13.01 22.94 -10.14
C ILE A 222 13.31 21.76 -11.08
N ASP A 223 13.66 22.05 -12.33
CA ASP A 223 14.08 21.01 -13.28
C ASP A 223 15.38 20.32 -12.84
N LEU A 224 16.35 21.05 -12.28
CA LEU A 224 17.58 20.45 -11.76
C LEU A 224 17.34 19.49 -10.59
N PHE A 225 16.31 19.74 -9.78
CA PHE A 225 15.84 18.75 -8.79
C PHE A 225 15.24 17.51 -9.45
N GLY A 226 14.75 17.62 -10.69
CA GLY A 226 14.19 16.51 -11.45
C GLY A 226 12.75 16.14 -11.07
N ILE A 227 12.15 16.84 -10.10
CA ILE A 227 10.83 16.52 -9.54
C ILE A 227 9.76 16.62 -10.63
N ASN A 228 9.81 17.64 -11.49
CA ASN A 228 8.83 17.84 -12.56
C ASN A 228 9.05 16.95 -13.80
N HIS A 229 10.11 16.13 -13.82
CA HIS A 229 10.38 15.29 -14.97
C HIS A 229 9.23 14.28 -15.18
N PRO A 230 8.71 14.08 -16.41
CA PRO A 230 7.55 13.22 -16.65
C PRO A 230 7.70 11.80 -16.09
N LEU A 231 8.88 11.19 -16.23
CA LEU A 231 9.16 9.87 -15.65
C LEU A 231 9.12 9.88 -14.11
N VAL A 232 9.62 10.94 -13.47
CA VAL A 232 9.61 11.08 -12.01
C VAL A 232 8.18 11.24 -11.53
N GLN A 233 7.40 12.13 -12.15
CA GLN A 233 5.97 12.32 -11.87
C GLN A 233 5.15 11.05 -12.09
N PHE A 234 5.43 10.29 -13.17
CA PHE A 234 4.82 8.98 -13.38
C PHE A 234 5.16 8.00 -12.25
N LYS A 235 6.42 7.92 -11.82
CA LYS A 235 6.85 7.05 -10.71
C LYS A 235 6.29 7.47 -9.35
N PHE A 236 6.17 8.77 -9.11
CA PHE A 236 5.45 9.34 -7.97
C PHE A 236 4.00 8.86 -7.96
N LYS A 237 3.30 9.03 -9.08
CA LYS A 237 1.91 8.62 -9.22
C LYS A 237 1.76 7.11 -9.06
N GLU A 238 2.61 6.31 -9.70
CA GLU A 238 2.62 4.84 -9.55
C GLU A 238 2.80 4.42 -8.08
N ARG A 239 3.73 5.07 -7.36
CA ARG A 239 4.00 4.77 -5.96
C ARG A 239 2.85 5.21 -5.05
N TYR A 240 2.35 6.43 -5.26
CA TYR A 240 1.19 6.95 -4.56
C TYR A 240 -0.05 6.06 -4.79
N GLU A 241 -0.34 5.66 -6.03
CA GLU A 241 -1.47 4.78 -6.35
C GLU A 241 -1.31 3.36 -5.81
N ARG A 242 -0.07 2.86 -5.63
CA ARG A 242 0.18 1.58 -4.93
C ARG A 242 -0.09 1.67 -3.43
N LEU A 243 0.27 2.77 -2.78
CA LEU A 243 -0.05 3.03 -1.37
C LEU A 243 -1.52 3.40 -1.13
N PHE A 244 -2.15 3.96 -2.15
CA PHE A 244 -3.51 4.50 -2.11
C PHE A 244 -4.36 3.90 -3.23
N SER A 245 -4.35 2.57 -3.33
CA SER A 245 -5.31 1.83 -4.14
C SER A 245 -6.73 2.26 -3.75
N LYS A 246 -7.65 2.28 -4.72
CA LYS A 246 -9.09 2.51 -4.44
C LYS A 246 -9.67 1.45 -3.50
N THR A 247 -8.96 0.36 -3.29
CA THR A 247 -9.32 -0.69 -2.34
C THR A 247 -8.13 -1.07 -1.45
N CYS A 248 -8.38 -1.44 -0.21
CA CYS A 248 -7.40 -2.03 0.69
C CYS A 248 -7.96 -3.32 1.30
N THR A 249 -7.08 -4.09 1.92
CA THR A 249 -7.44 -5.35 2.56
C THR A 249 -7.65 -5.18 4.05
N LEU A 250 -8.21 -6.20 4.69
CA LEU A 250 -8.34 -6.25 6.15
C LEU A 250 -6.98 -6.13 6.87
N ASP A 251 -5.90 -6.59 6.24
CA ASP A 251 -4.54 -6.50 6.80
C ASP A 251 -4.05 -5.03 6.88
N ASP A 252 -4.62 -4.14 6.05
CA ASP A 252 -4.28 -2.71 6.00
C ASP A 252 -5.02 -1.86 7.04
N TRP A 253 -5.98 -2.42 7.79
CA TRP A 253 -6.81 -1.66 8.74
C TRP A 253 -5.99 -1.00 9.87
N ASN A 254 -4.86 -1.61 10.25
CA ASN A 254 -3.95 -1.05 11.24
C ASN A 254 -3.07 0.08 10.67
N ASN A 255 -3.01 0.24 9.34
CA ASN A 255 -2.25 1.30 8.71
C ASN A 255 -3.09 2.60 8.68
N LYS A 256 -2.87 3.45 9.70
CA LYS A 256 -3.57 4.74 9.85
C LYS A 256 -3.52 5.61 8.59
N ARG A 257 -2.43 5.57 7.81
CA ARG A 257 -2.29 6.37 6.57
C ARG A 257 -3.23 5.87 5.46
N ILE A 258 -3.30 4.55 5.25
CA ILE A 258 -4.20 3.94 4.25
C ILE A 258 -5.65 4.22 4.62
N MET A 259 -6.02 3.99 5.88
CA MET A 259 -7.42 4.18 6.31
C MET A 259 -7.84 5.65 6.32
N GLN A 260 -6.94 6.58 6.65
CA GLN A 260 -7.19 8.02 6.49
C GLN A 260 -7.43 8.42 5.03
N TYR A 261 -6.71 7.81 4.10
CA TYR A 261 -6.94 8.05 2.68
C TYR A 261 -8.31 7.52 2.24
N MET A 262 -8.69 6.30 2.66
CA MET A 262 -10.01 5.73 2.38
C MET A 262 -11.14 6.61 2.90
N PHE A 263 -11.02 7.14 4.12
CA PHE A 263 -11.97 8.11 4.65
C PHE A 263 -12.06 9.37 3.80
N LYS A 264 -10.92 9.98 3.44
CA LYS A 264 -10.87 11.18 2.60
C LYS A 264 -11.49 10.95 1.22
N LEU A 265 -11.32 9.75 0.66
CA LEU A 265 -11.81 9.38 -0.65
C LEU A 265 -13.33 9.16 -0.65
N TYR A 266 -13.84 8.42 0.34
CA TYR A 266 -15.23 7.93 0.33
C TYR A 266 -16.19 8.68 1.25
N LEU A 267 -15.76 9.11 2.45
CA LEU A 267 -16.66 9.63 3.49
C LEU A 267 -16.55 11.14 3.75
N LYS A 268 -15.38 11.77 3.54
CA LYS A 268 -15.14 13.16 3.96
C LYS A 268 -16.17 14.18 3.43
N LYS A 269 -16.75 13.94 2.25
CA LYS A 269 -17.78 14.82 1.65
C LYS A 269 -19.20 14.55 2.14
N HIS A 270 -19.40 13.48 2.89
CA HIS A 270 -20.72 12.92 3.20
C HIS A 270 -20.99 12.75 4.70
N VAL A 271 -19.95 12.83 5.55
CA VAL A 271 -20.02 12.68 7.01
C VAL A 271 -19.70 14.03 7.68
N PRO A 272 -20.52 14.52 8.62
CA PRO A 272 -20.30 15.81 9.28
C PRO A 272 -19.21 15.79 10.37
N GLY A 273 -18.44 16.89 10.42
CA GLY A 273 -17.92 17.52 11.65
C GLY A 273 -16.76 16.87 12.42
N ASP A 274 -16.49 15.58 12.23
CA ASP A 274 -15.43 14.87 12.96
C ASP A 274 -14.56 14.01 12.03
N ASP A 275 -13.35 14.51 11.75
CA ASP A 275 -12.34 13.87 10.90
C ASP A 275 -11.81 12.54 11.48
N GLU A 276 -12.11 12.20 12.74
CA GLU A 276 -11.72 10.95 13.40
C GLU A 276 -12.88 9.97 13.67
N LEU A 277 -14.11 10.32 13.31
CA LEU A 277 -15.28 9.47 13.52
C LEU A 277 -15.12 8.07 12.91
N TRP A 278 -14.65 8.01 11.66
CA TRP A 278 -14.39 6.75 10.96
C TRP A 278 -13.37 5.86 11.69
N TYR A 279 -12.37 6.48 12.32
CA TYR A 279 -11.30 5.74 13.01
C TYR A 279 -11.87 5.06 14.24
N ARG A 280 -12.73 5.75 15.01
CA ARG A 280 -13.39 5.18 16.20
C ARG A 280 -14.32 4.02 15.83
N ILE A 281 -15.10 4.18 14.76
CA ILE A 281 -16.01 3.14 14.25
C ILE A 281 -15.23 1.88 13.85
N LEU A 282 -14.22 2.03 12.99
CA LEU A 282 -13.44 0.89 12.49
C LEU A 282 -12.59 0.26 13.58
N ASN A 283 -12.04 1.06 14.50
CA ASN A 283 -11.29 0.54 15.64
C ASN A 283 -12.18 -0.25 16.62
N ARG A 284 -13.42 0.19 16.90
CA ARG A 284 -14.38 -0.61 17.67
C ARG A 284 -14.70 -1.92 16.96
N TRP A 285 -14.93 -1.87 15.65
CA TRP A 285 -15.25 -3.07 14.88
C TRP A 285 -14.07 -4.05 14.83
N TYR A 286 -12.86 -3.55 14.66
CA TYR A 286 -11.65 -4.37 14.64
C TYR A 286 -11.44 -5.11 15.98
N ASN A 287 -11.69 -4.42 17.10
CA ASN A 287 -11.47 -4.96 18.44
C ASN A 287 -12.64 -5.82 18.98
N GLN A 288 -13.83 -5.78 18.38
CA GLN A 288 -14.90 -6.69 18.78
C GLN A 288 -14.67 -8.12 18.26
N LYS A 289 -15.14 -9.11 19.04
CA LYS A 289 -15.05 -10.53 18.68
C LYS A 289 -15.90 -10.89 17.46
N SER A 290 -17.07 -10.28 17.33
CA SER A 290 -17.94 -10.48 16.18
C SER A 290 -17.36 -9.82 14.93
N THR A 291 -17.38 -10.54 13.81
CA THR A 291 -17.07 -10.01 12.48
C THR A 291 -18.26 -9.30 11.85
N ILE A 292 -19.47 -9.54 12.36
CA ILE A 292 -20.73 -9.05 11.80
C ILE A 292 -21.22 -7.81 12.56
N ILE A 293 -21.71 -6.82 11.81
CA ILE A 293 -22.46 -5.67 12.33
C ILE A 293 -23.74 -5.44 11.52
N GLU A 294 -24.75 -4.86 12.15
CA GLU A 294 -25.79 -4.12 11.44
C GLU A 294 -25.33 -2.67 11.30
N ILE A 295 -25.16 -2.20 10.07
CA ILE A 295 -24.40 -0.98 9.78
C ILE A 295 -25.06 0.28 10.36
N LYS A 296 -26.39 0.40 10.30
CA LYS A 296 -27.08 1.64 10.71
C LYS A 296 -26.97 1.83 12.23
N SER A 297 -27.30 0.81 13.01
CA SER A 297 -27.20 0.82 14.47
C SER A 297 -25.74 0.96 14.93
N PHE A 298 -24.81 0.23 14.31
CA PHE A 298 -23.41 0.24 14.71
C PHE A 298 -22.76 1.61 14.55
N ILE A 299 -23.04 2.31 13.44
CA ILE A 299 -22.48 3.64 13.19
C ILE A 299 -23.23 4.71 14.00
N ARG A 300 -24.56 4.56 14.19
CA ARG A 300 -25.39 5.49 14.99
C ARG A 300 -24.86 5.68 16.41
N ASP A 301 -24.34 4.62 17.04
CA ASP A 301 -23.73 4.68 18.39
C ASP A 301 -22.59 5.73 18.52
N PHE A 302 -22.03 6.22 17.41
CA PHE A 302 -20.93 7.18 17.40
C PHE A 302 -21.33 8.59 17.00
N TYR A 303 -22.57 8.79 16.57
CA TYR A 303 -23.10 10.12 16.31
C TYR A 303 -23.83 10.65 17.55
N ASN A 304 -23.96 11.97 17.65
CA ASN A 304 -24.80 12.59 18.67
C ASN A 304 -26.27 12.18 18.48
N ASP A 305 -27.04 12.14 19.57
CA ASP A 305 -28.41 11.59 19.63
C ASP A 305 -29.42 12.18 18.62
N ASN A 306 -29.09 13.32 17.97
CA ASN A 306 -29.94 13.99 16.99
C ASN A 306 -29.52 13.77 15.52
N HIS A 307 -28.49 12.97 15.24
CA HIS A 307 -28.02 12.76 13.85
C HIS A 307 -28.77 11.63 13.16
N GLU A 308 -29.51 11.96 12.11
CA GLU A 308 -30.10 10.97 11.21
C GLU A 308 -29.19 10.67 10.03
N ILE A 309 -28.77 9.40 9.90
CA ILE A 309 -27.97 8.94 8.77
C ILE A 309 -28.84 8.95 7.50
N ASN A 310 -28.60 9.92 6.63
CA ASN A 310 -29.34 10.03 5.38
C ASN A 310 -28.87 9.01 4.32
N MET A 311 -29.64 8.85 3.25
CA MET A 311 -29.32 7.89 2.17
C MET A 311 -27.97 8.15 1.48
N ARG A 312 -27.51 9.40 1.37
CA ARG A 312 -26.23 9.72 0.71
C ARG A 312 -25.05 9.30 1.58
N GLU A 313 -25.14 9.57 2.88
CA GLU A 313 -24.17 9.15 3.87
C GLU A 313 -24.09 7.62 3.95
N LEU A 314 -25.24 6.94 4.03
CA LEU A 314 -25.27 5.47 4.04
C LEU A 314 -24.67 4.86 2.76
N ARG A 315 -24.94 5.44 1.58
CA ARG A 315 -24.30 5.02 0.32
C ARG A 315 -22.78 5.19 0.38
N ALA A 316 -22.30 6.31 0.92
CA ALA A 316 -20.86 6.55 1.07
C ALA A 316 -20.20 5.51 2.00
N TRP A 317 -20.88 5.16 3.09
CA TRP A 317 -20.45 4.07 3.99
C TRP A 317 -20.38 2.72 3.27
N ARG A 318 -21.39 2.33 2.48
CA ARG A 318 -21.36 1.07 1.71
C ARG A 318 -20.16 0.98 0.78
N VAL A 319 -19.92 2.05 0.02
CA VAL A 319 -18.79 2.11 -0.92
C VAL A 319 -17.46 2.04 -0.16
N MET A 320 -17.33 2.72 0.98
CA MET A 320 -16.14 2.61 1.80
C MET A 320 -15.94 1.19 2.33
N LEU A 321 -16.98 0.56 2.86
CA LEU A 321 -16.90 -0.80 3.41
C LEU A 321 -16.47 -1.81 2.35
N GLU A 322 -17.02 -1.74 1.15
CA GLU A 322 -16.57 -2.56 0.01
C GLU A 322 -15.10 -2.29 -0.33
N ALA A 323 -14.70 -1.03 -0.34
CA ALA A 323 -13.34 -0.62 -0.66
C ALA A 323 -12.31 -1.13 0.36
N ILE A 324 -12.66 -1.23 1.64
CA ILE A 324 -11.76 -1.71 2.70
C ILE A 324 -11.83 -3.23 2.94
N GLY A 325 -12.50 -3.96 2.05
CA GLY A 325 -12.54 -5.42 2.06
C GLY A 325 -13.70 -6.06 2.84
N CYS A 326 -14.67 -5.28 3.33
CA CYS A 326 -15.88 -5.83 3.94
C CYS A 326 -16.88 -6.33 2.88
N LYS A 327 -17.82 -7.16 3.32
CA LYS A 327 -18.87 -7.72 2.47
C LYS A 327 -20.25 -7.48 3.08
N ASN A 328 -21.20 -7.08 2.25
CA ASN A 328 -22.61 -7.10 2.60
C ASN A 328 -23.08 -8.57 2.65
N ILE A 329 -23.71 -8.95 3.75
CA ILE A 329 -24.18 -10.32 4.01
C ILE A 329 -25.69 -10.36 4.29
N THR A 330 -26.41 -9.28 3.96
CA THR A 330 -27.86 -9.17 4.16
C THR A 330 -28.59 -10.20 3.28
N PRO A 331 -29.41 -11.10 3.85
CA PRO A 331 -30.01 -12.21 3.12
C PRO A 331 -31.36 -11.87 2.46
N PHE A 332 -31.85 -10.64 2.63
CA PHE A 332 -33.15 -10.19 2.16
C PHE A 332 -33.08 -8.87 1.40
N GLU A 333 -34.12 -8.61 0.61
CA GLU A 333 -34.28 -7.38 -0.15
C GLU A 333 -34.79 -6.23 0.75
N ARG A 334 -34.66 -5.00 0.25
CA ARG A 334 -34.96 -3.77 1.02
C ARG A 334 -36.45 -3.55 1.27
N ASP A 335 -37.31 -4.22 0.53
CA ASP A 335 -38.76 -4.24 0.75
C ASP A 335 -39.14 -5.02 2.03
N VAL A 336 -38.32 -6.00 2.43
CA VAL A 336 -38.51 -6.78 3.66
C VAL A 336 -38.07 -5.99 4.89
N SER A 337 -36.88 -5.36 4.83
CA SER A 337 -36.36 -4.57 5.95
C SER A 337 -35.30 -3.59 5.51
N ASP A 338 -35.21 -2.51 6.28
CA ASP A 338 -34.19 -1.48 6.13
C ASP A 338 -32.84 -1.85 6.78
N MET A 339 -32.76 -3.00 7.47
CA MET A 339 -31.53 -3.48 8.12
C MET A 339 -30.48 -3.91 7.10
N GLU A 340 -29.21 -3.56 7.34
CA GLU A 340 -28.12 -3.99 6.48
C GLU A 340 -26.96 -4.57 7.29
N PHE A 341 -26.66 -5.85 7.05
CA PHE A 341 -25.61 -6.59 7.74
C PHE A 341 -24.33 -6.64 6.92
N TRP A 342 -23.21 -6.36 7.58
CA TRP A 342 -21.88 -6.36 6.98
C TRP A 342 -20.91 -7.22 7.78
N SER A 343 -20.03 -7.93 7.07
CA SER A 343 -18.98 -8.74 7.65
C SER A 343 -17.59 -8.19 7.27
N ARG A 344 -16.69 -8.21 8.26
CA ARG A 344 -15.25 -8.02 8.07
C ARG A 344 -14.45 -9.33 8.03
N ALA A 345 -15.11 -10.48 7.91
CA ALA A 345 -14.42 -11.76 7.83
C ALA A 345 -13.69 -11.90 6.48
N LYS A 346 -12.48 -12.46 6.51
CA LYS A 346 -11.71 -12.76 5.29
C LYS A 346 -12.44 -13.77 4.39
N ASP A 347 -13.15 -14.72 5.01
CA ASP A 347 -14.13 -15.59 4.37
C ASP A 347 -15.51 -15.41 5.04
N PRO A 348 -16.46 -14.71 4.40
CA PRO A 348 -17.75 -14.38 5.00
C PRO A 348 -18.78 -15.51 4.92
N LYS A 349 -18.45 -16.69 4.38
CA LYS A 349 -19.44 -17.78 4.20
C LYS A 349 -20.15 -18.18 5.49
N GLY A 350 -19.41 -18.34 6.58
CA GLY A 350 -19.98 -18.68 7.88
C GLY A 350 -20.89 -17.57 8.42
N ASP A 351 -20.51 -16.31 8.19
CA ASP A 351 -21.31 -15.16 8.59
C ASP A 351 -22.61 -15.05 7.79
N ILE A 352 -22.54 -15.30 6.47
CA ILE A 352 -23.71 -15.34 5.57
C ILE A 352 -24.68 -16.43 6.01
N GLU A 353 -24.19 -17.63 6.27
CA GLU A 353 -25.01 -18.76 6.74
C GLU A 353 -25.66 -18.46 8.09
N THR A 354 -24.91 -17.85 9.01
CA THR A 354 -25.42 -17.45 10.33
C THR A 354 -26.59 -16.47 10.21
N ILE A 355 -26.42 -15.37 9.46
CA ILE A 355 -27.48 -14.37 9.30
C ILE A 355 -28.67 -14.92 8.52
N SER A 356 -28.43 -15.76 7.50
CA SER A 356 -29.51 -16.41 6.74
C SER A 356 -30.33 -17.34 7.64
N ASN A 357 -29.68 -18.16 8.49
CA ASN A 357 -30.38 -19.03 9.44
C ASN A 357 -31.18 -18.22 10.46
N LEU A 358 -30.63 -17.12 10.98
CA LEU A 358 -31.38 -16.25 11.89
C LEU A 358 -32.60 -15.61 11.21
N PHE A 359 -32.47 -15.23 9.94
CA PHE A 359 -33.59 -14.70 9.16
C PHE A 359 -34.67 -15.76 8.91
N SER A 360 -34.30 -16.92 8.37
CA SER A 360 -35.25 -17.98 8.01
C SER A 360 -35.99 -18.56 9.20
N ASN A 361 -35.39 -18.53 10.39
CA ASN A 361 -36.04 -18.97 11.63
C ASN A 361 -36.79 -17.85 12.37
N GLY A 362 -36.89 -16.64 11.79
CA GLY A 362 -37.64 -15.52 12.37
C GLY A 362 -36.99 -14.87 13.59
N PHE A 363 -35.69 -15.06 13.81
CA PHE A 363 -34.96 -14.45 14.94
C PHE A 363 -34.46 -13.04 14.64
N LEU A 364 -34.46 -12.60 13.38
CA LEU A 364 -34.18 -11.22 13.03
C LEU A 364 -35.48 -10.40 13.07
N ASN A 365 -35.51 -9.36 13.89
CA ASN A 365 -36.67 -8.46 14.01
C ASN A 365 -36.75 -7.51 12.80
N THR A 366 -37.10 -8.04 11.63
CA THR A 366 -37.16 -7.29 10.37
C THR A 366 -38.40 -6.39 10.25
N THR A 367 -39.42 -6.63 11.08
CA THR A 367 -40.75 -6.00 11.05
C THR A 367 -40.86 -4.67 11.81
N LEU A 368 -39.88 -4.27 12.63
CA LEU A 368 -40.04 -3.10 13.50
C LEU A 368 -39.76 -1.73 12.86
N ASN A 369 -39.36 -1.66 11.57
CA ASN A 369 -38.97 -0.39 10.93
C ASN A 369 -39.82 0.02 9.72
N SER A 370 -40.83 -0.76 9.31
CA SER A 370 -41.82 -0.30 8.33
C SER A 370 -42.83 0.70 8.92
N THR A 371 -42.81 0.91 10.24
CA THR A 371 -43.76 1.82 10.92
C THR A 371 -43.38 3.30 10.88
N ILE A 372 -42.28 3.68 10.21
CA ILE A 372 -41.93 5.09 9.99
C ILE A 372 -41.51 5.29 8.53
N ARG A 373 -42.45 5.06 7.61
CA ARG A 373 -42.56 5.76 6.32
C ARG A 373 -43.81 5.27 5.60
N ASN A 374 -44.84 6.10 5.64
CA ASN A 374 -45.56 6.60 4.48
C ASN A 374 -46.98 6.95 4.92
N ASP A 375 -47.26 8.26 4.96
CA ASP A 375 -48.54 8.75 4.49
C ASP A 375 -48.82 8.07 3.14
N GLU A 376 -50.05 7.55 2.98
CA GLU A 376 -50.53 6.72 1.87
C GLU A 376 -50.29 5.20 2.00
N PHE A 377 -51.21 4.53 2.70
CA PHE A 377 -51.59 3.15 2.39
C PHE A 377 -53.11 2.97 2.49
N GLU A 378 -53.81 3.45 1.47
CA GLU A 378 -54.98 2.73 0.99
C GLU A 378 -54.48 1.45 0.30
N ASN A 379 -55.09 0.31 0.66
CA ASN A 379 -54.98 -0.99 -0.01
C ASN A 379 -53.66 -1.79 0.10
N CYS A 380 -53.34 -2.27 1.31
CA CYS A 380 -53.08 -3.70 1.52
C CYS A 380 -53.21 -4.03 3.01
N LYS A 381 -54.37 -4.57 3.42
CA LYS A 381 -54.69 -4.92 4.80
C LYS A 381 -53.88 -6.13 5.26
N ASP A 382 -52.81 -5.93 6.02
CA ASP A 382 -52.24 -6.99 6.84
C ASP A 382 -53.22 -7.30 7.99
N THR A 383 -54.12 -8.23 7.70
CA THR A 383 -55.28 -8.56 8.54
C THR A 383 -54.85 -9.05 9.93
N ALA A 384 -53.65 -9.63 10.02
CA ALA A 384 -53.06 -10.09 11.28
C ALA A 384 -52.70 -8.92 12.21
N ASN A 385 -52.16 -7.82 11.66
CA ASN A 385 -51.81 -6.66 12.46
C ASN A 385 -53.06 -5.91 12.95
N VAL A 386 -54.08 -5.79 12.09
CA VAL A 386 -55.39 -5.24 12.50
C VAL A 386 -56.02 -6.09 13.61
N PHE A 387 -55.89 -7.42 13.52
CA PHE A 387 -56.40 -8.33 14.55
C PHE A 387 -55.68 -8.15 15.88
N TRP A 388 -54.33 -8.19 15.89
CA TRP A 388 -53.56 -8.07 17.12
C TRP A 388 -53.68 -6.70 17.77
N TYR A 389 -53.74 -5.62 16.97
CA TYR A 389 -54.00 -4.27 17.48
C TYR A 389 -55.41 -4.17 18.12
N SER A 390 -56.43 -4.67 17.44
CA SER A 390 -57.80 -4.70 17.96
C SER A 390 -57.92 -5.52 19.25
N LEU A 391 -57.14 -6.61 19.35
CA LEU A 391 -57.09 -7.44 20.55
C LEU A 391 -56.45 -6.68 21.73
N CYS A 392 -55.33 -5.98 21.51
CA CYS A 392 -54.69 -5.16 22.53
C CYS A 392 -55.62 -4.04 23.03
N GLU A 393 -56.25 -3.27 22.14
CA GLU A 393 -57.18 -2.22 22.55
C GLU A 393 -58.38 -2.79 23.33
N SER A 394 -58.89 -3.96 22.93
CA SER A 394 -59.99 -4.61 23.66
C SER A 394 -59.60 -5.09 25.06
N LEU A 395 -58.32 -5.41 25.28
CA LEU A 395 -57.78 -5.78 26.58
C LEU A 395 -57.56 -4.55 27.46
N ASP A 396 -57.07 -3.46 26.89
CA ASP A 396 -56.81 -2.19 27.59
C ASP A 396 -58.11 -1.47 27.97
N ALA A 397 -59.14 -1.57 27.13
CA ALA A 397 -60.48 -1.02 27.39
C ALA A 397 -61.33 -1.85 28.37
N ASN A 398 -60.77 -2.84 29.06
CA ASN A 398 -61.49 -3.69 30.04
C ASN A 398 -61.41 -3.10 31.47
N PRO A 399 -62.45 -2.42 31.98
CA PRO A 399 -62.44 -1.87 33.33
C PRO A 399 -62.60 -2.91 34.46
N ASN A 400 -62.85 -4.21 34.18
CA ASN A 400 -63.26 -5.18 35.21
C ASN A 400 -62.38 -6.44 35.36
N GLY A 401 -61.15 -6.45 34.83
CA GLY A 401 -60.18 -7.53 35.06
C GLY A 401 -60.56 -8.90 34.48
N SER A 402 -59.76 -9.92 34.80
CA SER A 402 -59.67 -11.21 34.10
C SER A 402 -60.89 -12.15 34.19
N SER A 403 -62.02 -11.73 34.79
CA SER A 403 -63.23 -12.57 34.90
C SER A 403 -64.55 -11.87 34.56
N GLY A 404 -64.53 -10.64 34.06
CA GLY A 404 -65.74 -9.91 33.63
C GLY A 404 -66.05 -10.10 32.15
N LYS A 405 -67.02 -10.94 31.81
CA LYS A 405 -67.41 -11.23 30.41
C LYS A 405 -67.97 -9.99 29.70
N ILE A 406 -67.20 -9.45 28.74
CA ILE A 406 -67.71 -8.83 27.51
C ILE A 406 -67.09 -9.58 26.33
N ARG A 407 -67.83 -9.74 25.23
CA ARG A 407 -67.40 -10.46 24.04
C ARG A 407 -66.28 -9.67 23.34
N ILE A 408 -65.02 -9.98 23.68
CA ILE A 408 -63.80 -9.51 23.00
C ILE A 408 -63.95 -9.66 21.47
N LEU A 409 -64.52 -10.79 21.04
CA LEU A 409 -64.78 -11.08 19.63
C LEU A 409 -65.74 -10.10 18.95
N SER A 410 -66.68 -9.47 19.67
CA SER A 410 -67.61 -8.50 19.09
C SER A 410 -66.93 -7.17 18.78
N ILE A 411 -65.99 -6.73 19.62
CA ILE A 411 -65.21 -5.50 19.40
C ILE A 411 -64.21 -5.71 18.26
N VAL A 412 -63.54 -6.85 18.25
CA VAL A 412 -62.61 -7.20 17.16
C VAL A 412 -63.36 -7.31 15.83
N ALA A 413 -64.57 -7.88 15.81
CA ALA A 413 -65.37 -8.04 14.59
C ALA A 413 -65.87 -6.70 13.99
N GLU A 414 -66.02 -5.62 14.78
CA GLU A 414 -66.41 -4.30 14.26
C GLU A 414 -65.33 -3.68 13.35
N ASN A 415 -64.07 -4.12 13.50
CA ASN A 415 -62.95 -3.62 12.71
C ASN A 415 -62.72 -4.39 11.40
N PHE A 416 -63.53 -5.40 11.11
CA PHE A 416 -63.46 -6.19 9.88
C PHE A 416 -64.78 -6.12 9.12
N THR A 417 -64.71 -6.13 7.78
CA THR A 417 -65.92 -6.30 6.99
C THR A 417 -66.41 -7.75 7.07
N TYR A 418 -67.70 -7.95 6.83
CA TYR A 418 -68.29 -9.30 6.82
C TYR A 418 -67.59 -10.25 5.83
N GLU A 419 -67.19 -9.75 4.65
CA GLU A 419 -66.43 -10.50 3.65
C GLU A 419 -65.03 -10.89 4.15
N GLU A 420 -64.36 -10.02 4.91
CA GLU A 420 -63.05 -10.29 5.51
C GLU A 420 -63.14 -11.37 6.60
N LEU A 421 -64.22 -11.38 7.38
CA LEU A 421 -64.44 -12.39 8.41
C LEU A 421 -64.70 -13.76 7.81
N MET A 422 -65.58 -13.88 6.80
CA MET A 422 -65.82 -15.17 6.14
C MET A 422 -64.56 -15.74 5.48
N LYS A 423 -63.80 -14.89 4.79
CA LYS A 423 -62.58 -15.30 4.09
C LYS A 423 -61.51 -15.85 5.05
N ASN A 424 -61.32 -15.22 6.21
CA ASN A 424 -60.26 -15.58 7.15
C ASN A 424 -60.68 -16.69 8.13
N LEU A 425 -61.96 -16.78 8.49
CA LEU A 425 -62.47 -17.86 9.35
C LEU A 425 -62.77 -19.14 8.57
N GLN A 426 -62.77 -19.08 7.22
CA GLN A 426 -63.10 -20.20 6.33
C GLN A 426 -64.50 -20.79 6.61
N VAL A 427 -65.48 -19.92 6.89
CA VAL A 427 -66.89 -20.27 7.16
C VAL A 427 -67.79 -19.77 6.05
#